data_AF-A0A1Q3BZY1-F1
#
_entry.id   AF-A0A1Q3BZY1-F1
#
_cell.length_a   1.000
_cell.length_b   1.000
_cell.length_c   1.000
_cell.angle_alpha   90.00
_cell.angle_beta   90.00
_cell.angle_gamma   90.00
#
_symmetry.space_group_name_H-M   'P 1'
#
loop_
_entity.id
_entity.type
_entity.pdbx_description
1 polymer ?
#
loop_
_entity_poly.entity_id
_entity_poly.type
_entity_poly.pdbx_seq_one_letter_code
_entity_poly.pdbx_strand_id
1 'polypeptide(L)'
;MATKNIIADLNKGEKLTGTNYNIWHKKMTFLLNIWQELFEDLTTIMTRSLEGNTAQSRRDLEDFETWSKKDCCAHFTLLSCMHDDLISAYEHCAIAKDMWDQLRFDFGGTSVTRLRSLVLKFEMYKKDPENSMTEHLRIMSAMIRDLKNAEVVLSDEQQLQAVIRSLPNSWVNMRKILTHNENIKNFADVSRHVELEAQREEVICATTLFAQGGKHNGN
;
A
#
# COMPACT_ATOMS: atom_id res chain seq x y z
N MET A 1 -9.51 -29.75 1.80
CA MET A 1 -8.49 -30.02 0.77
C MET A 1 -8.11 -28.78 -0.02
N ALA A 2 -9.04 -27.88 -0.39
CA ALA A 2 -8.74 -26.64 -1.12
C ALA A 2 -7.76 -25.69 -0.38
N THR A 3 -7.89 -25.55 0.94
CA THR A 3 -7.01 -24.71 1.78
C THR A 3 -5.55 -25.18 1.79
N LYS A 4 -5.30 -26.49 1.83
CA LYS A 4 -3.92 -27.05 1.80
C LYS A 4 -3.19 -26.75 0.48
N ASN A 5 -3.92 -26.71 -0.64
CA ASN A 5 -3.34 -26.39 -1.94
C ASN A 5 -3.03 -24.89 -2.09
N ILE A 6 -3.86 -24.00 -1.52
CA ILE A 6 -3.60 -22.55 -1.50
C ILE A 6 -2.34 -22.23 -0.68
N ILE A 7 -2.14 -22.91 0.46
CA ILE A 7 -0.95 -22.78 1.30
C ILE A 7 0.31 -23.25 0.56
N ALA A 8 0.23 -24.39 -0.13
CA ALA A 8 1.35 -24.92 -0.91
C ALA A 8 1.73 -24.01 -2.09
N ASP A 9 0.75 -23.42 -2.79
CA ASP A 9 1.02 -22.50 -3.90
C ASP A 9 1.51 -21.12 -3.43
N LEU A 10 1.15 -20.69 -2.21
CA LEU A 10 1.66 -19.44 -1.62
C LEU A 10 3.05 -19.62 -1.01
N ASN A 11 3.39 -20.82 -0.50
CA ASN A 11 4.76 -21.20 -0.13
C ASN A 11 5.73 -21.30 -1.33
N LYS A 12 5.21 -21.41 -2.56
CA LYS A 12 6.01 -21.23 -3.79
C LYS A 12 6.24 -19.76 -4.15
N GLY A 13 5.64 -18.83 -3.40
CA GLY A 13 5.85 -17.41 -3.56
C GLY A 13 7.28 -16.98 -3.22
N GLU A 14 7.63 -15.76 -3.58
CA GLU A 14 8.95 -15.18 -3.31
C GLU A 14 9.19 -15.07 -1.80
N LYS A 15 10.20 -15.79 -1.30
CA LYS A 15 10.65 -15.77 0.10
C LYS A 15 11.11 -14.37 0.51
N LEU A 16 11.06 -14.05 1.80
CA LEU A 16 11.64 -12.80 2.32
C LEU A 16 13.17 -12.83 2.13
N THR A 17 13.71 -11.84 1.39
CA THR A 17 15.15 -11.67 1.14
C THR A 17 15.70 -10.36 1.72
N GLY A 18 14.85 -9.60 2.42
CA GLY A 18 15.18 -8.31 3.04
C GLY A 18 14.82 -7.09 2.19
N THR A 19 14.83 -7.17 0.86
CA THR A 19 14.48 -6.02 -0.01
C THR A 19 13.01 -6.01 -0.45
N ASN A 20 12.34 -7.17 -0.37
CA ASN A 20 10.96 -7.37 -0.83
C ASN A 20 9.91 -7.32 0.30
N TYR A 21 10.29 -6.88 1.51
CA TYR A 21 9.44 -6.90 2.70
C TYR A 21 8.05 -6.29 2.48
N ASN A 22 7.94 -5.16 1.79
CA ASN A 22 6.65 -4.50 1.54
C ASN A 22 5.64 -5.38 0.80
N ILE A 23 6.09 -6.15 -0.19
CA ILE A 23 5.23 -7.05 -0.97
C ILE A 23 4.99 -8.34 -0.17
N TRP A 24 6.05 -8.86 0.45
CA TRP A 24 6.00 -10.06 1.29
C TRP A 24 5.03 -9.89 2.47
N HIS A 25 5.13 -8.80 3.24
CA HIS A 25 4.28 -8.50 4.38
C HIS A 25 2.80 -8.40 3.98
N LYS A 26 2.47 -7.82 2.82
CA LYS A 26 1.08 -7.78 2.31
C LYS A 26 0.54 -9.18 2.00
N LYS A 27 1.34 -10.02 1.33
CA LYS A 27 0.98 -11.41 1.05
C LYS A 27 0.80 -12.22 2.34
N MET A 28 1.72 -12.05 3.30
CA MET A 28 1.65 -12.72 4.60
C MET A 28 0.50 -12.22 5.47
N THR A 29 0.18 -10.93 5.44
CA THR A 29 -0.98 -10.39 6.18
C THR A 29 -2.28 -11.00 5.65
N PHE A 30 -2.42 -11.12 4.33
CA PHE A 30 -3.58 -11.77 3.71
C PHE A 30 -3.67 -13.26 4.11
N LEU A 31 -2.55 -13.96 4.10
CA LEU A 31 -2.45 -15.34 4.58
C LEU A 31 -2.87 -15.45 6.04
N LEU A 32 -2.24 -14.70 6.94
CA LEU A 32 -2.51 -14.73 8.38
C LEU A 32 -3.96 -14.32 8.69
N ASN A 33 -4.56 -13.38 7.95
CA ASN A 33 -5.97 -13.05 8.09
C ASN A 33 -6.89 -14.21 7.67
N ILE A 34 -6.58 -14.89 6.56
CA ILE A 34 -7.30 -16.12 6.19
C ILE A 34 -7.15 -17.17 7.29
N TRP A 35 -5.96 -17.31 7.89
CA TRP A 35 -5.74 -18.20 9.02
C TRP A 35 -6.51 -17.76 10.27
N GLN A 36 -6.62 -16.47 10.54
CA GLN A 36 -7.36 -15.92 11.67
C GLN A 36 -8.88 -16.09 11.50
N GLU A 37 -9.43 -15.88 10.31
CA GLU A 37 -10.84 -16.16 9.98
C GLU A 37 -11.16 -17.66 10.00
N LEU A 38 -10.21 -18.52 9.62
CA LEU A 38 -10.35 -19.98 9.72
C LEU A 38 -10.16 -20.50 11.16
N PHE A 39 -9.54 -19.71 12.05
CA PHE A 39 -9.14 -20.11 13.40
C PHE A 39 -9.21 -18.92 14.38
N GLU A 40 -10.43 -18.53 14.76
CA GLU A 40 -10.94 -17.32 15.45
C GLU A 40 -10.14 -16.54 16.54
N ASP A 41 -8.91 -16.85 16.94
CA ASP A 41 -8.23 -16.10 18.02
C ASP A 41 -6.71 -16.32 17.99
N LEU A 42 -5.96 -15.28 17.62
CA LEU A 42 -4.48 -15.27 17.63
C LEU A 42 -3.90 -14.06 18.39
N THR A 43 -4.75 -13.21 18.97
CA THR A 43 -4.33 -11.88 19.45
C THR A 43 -3.98 -11.80 20.93
N THR A 44 -4.37 -12.79 21.74
CA THR A 44 -4.21 -12.76 23.20
C THR A 44 -3.21 -13.81 23.67
N ILE A 45 -2.15 -13.38 24.36
CA ILE A 45 -1.20 -14.27 25.05
C ILE A 45 -1.98 -14.97 26.17
N MET A 46 -2.25 -16.26 25.99
CA MET A 46 -3.00 -17.04 26.96
C MET A 46 -2.02 -17.72 27.92
N THR A 47 -2.06 -17.34 29.20
CA THR A 47 -1.19 -17.95 30.22
C THR A 47 -1.83 -19.26 30.67
N ARG A 48 -1.05 -20.36 30.67
CA ARG A 48 -1.51 -21.67 31.13
C ARG A 48 -2.05 -21.56 32.57
N SER A 49 -3.36 -21.73 32.74
CA SER A 49 -3.98 -21.83 34.07
C SER A 49 -3.55 -23.15 34.71
N LEU A 50 -2.76 -23.07 35.77
CA LEU A 50 -2.16 -24.21 36.44
C LEU A 50 -2.78 -24.37 37.83
N GLU A 51 -4.10 -24.60 37.94
CA GLU A 51 -4.73 -25.23 39.11
C GLU A 51 -6.28 -25.31 39.00
N GLY A 52 -6.83 -26.53 39.09
CA GLY A 52 -8.23 -26.78 39.49
C GLY A 52 -8.96 -27.89 38.70
N ASN A 53 -9.57 -28.86 39.40
CA ASN A 53 -10.41 -29.93 38.79
C ASN A 53 -11.82 -29.43 38.36
N THR A 54 -11.94 -28.17 37.96
CA THR A 54 -13.22 -27.52 37.65
C THR A 54 -13.52 -27.60 36.15
N ALA A 55 -14.79 -27.64 35.76
CA ALA A 55 -15.20 -27.60 34.34
C ALA A 55 -14.67 -26.35 33.59
N GLN A 56 -14.39 -25.26 34.32
CA GLN A 56 -13.74 -24.07 33.76
C GLN A 56 -12.28 -24.31 33.38
N SER A 57 -11.48 -24.95 34.24
CA SER A 57 -10.07 -25.26 33.95
C SER A 57 -9.91 -26.20 32.74
N ARG A 58 -10.86 -27.12 32.53
CA ARG A 58 -10.87 -27.96 31.32
C ARG A 58 -11.11 -27.14 30.05
N ARG A 59 -12.04 -26.18 30.08
CA ARG A 59 -12.28 -25.27 28.95
C ARG A 59 -11.08 -24.36 28.68
N ASP A 60 -10.52 -23.77 29.74
CA ASP A 60 -9.33 -22.91 29.63
C ASP A 60 -8.11 -23.68 29.06
N LEU A 61 -7.98 -24.97 29.37
CA LEU A 61 -6.93 -25.82 28.81
C LEU A 61 -7.16 -26.15 27.32
N GLU A 62 -8.39 -26.49 26.94
CA GLU A 62 -8.77 -26.75 25.54
C GLU A 62 -8.55 -25.51 24.65
N ASP A 63 -8.87 -24.33 25.18
CA ASP A 63 -8.65 -23.03 24.54
C ASP A 63 -7.14 -22.74 24.39
N PHE A 64 -6.33 -22.99 25.43
CA PHE A 64 -4.87 -22.84 25.36
C PHE A 64 -4.23 -23.80 24.35
N GLU A 65 -4.63 -25.07 24.33
CA GLU A 65 -4.10 -26.04 23.35
C GLU A 65 -4.46 -25.65 21.91
N THR A 66 -5.68 -25.14 21.72
CA THR A 66 -6.15 -24.66 20.43
C THR A 66 -5.35 -23.44 19.99
N TRP A 67 -5.14 -22.46 20.86
CA TRP A 67 -4.26 -21.31 20.61
C TRP A 67 -2.82 -21.72 20.30
N SER A 68 -2.23 -22.63 21.10
CA SER A 68 -0.84 -23.08 20.93
C SER A 68 -0.63 -23.77 19.58
N LYS A 69 -1.60 -24.58 19.12
CA LYS A 69 -1.56 -25.16 17.76
C LYS A 69 -1.57 -24.08 16.67
N LYS A 70 -2.34 -23.01 16.84
CA LYS A 70 -2.39 -21.90 15.88
C LYS A 70 -1.07 -21.12 15.88
N ASP A 71 -0.53 -20.81 17.05
CA ASP A 71 0.74 -20.10 17.18
C ASP A 71 1.88 -20.90 16.52
N CYS A 72 1.98 -22.20 16.80
CA CYS A 72 2.95 -23.09 16.14
C CYS A 72 2.80 -23.10 14.61
N CYS A 73 1.57 -23.16 14.09
CA CYS A 73 1.32 -23.11 12.64
C CYS A 73 1.74 -21.77 12.01
N ALA A 74 1.41 -20.65 12.66
CA ALA A 74 1.78 -19.32 12.21
C ALA A 74 3.31 -19.14 12.24
N HIS A 75 3.95 -19.56 13.33
CA HIS A 75 5.39 -19.54 13.52
C HIS A 75 6.10 -20.32 12.40
N PHE A 76 5.71 -21.58 12.16
CA PHE A 76 6.29 -22.39 11.10
C PHE A 76 6.07 -21.78 9.72
N THR A 77 4.89 -21.20 9.47
CA THR A 77 4.58 -20.53 8.20
C THR A 77 5.52 -19.35 7.95
N LEU A 78 5.71 -18.49 8.94
CA LEU A 78 6.63 -17.35 8.84
C LEU A 78 8.06 -17.80 8.52
N LEU A 79 8.59 -18.80 9.23
CA LEU A 79 9.91 -19.37 8.97
C LEU A 79 10.03 -20.00 7.57
N SER A 80 9.01 -20.74 7.14
CA SER A 80 9.02 -21.39 5.81
C SER A 80 9.02 -20.37 4.66
N CYS A 81 8.55 -19.16 4.92
CA CYS A 81 8.37 -18.10 3.94
C CYS A 81 9.52 -17.08 3.92
N MET A 82 10.58 -17.29 4.69
CA MET A 82 11.80 -16.47 4.66
C MET A 82 12.98 -17.24 4.05
N HIS A 83 13.99 -16.51 3.57
CA HIS A 83 15.24 -17.11 3.11
C HIS A 83 15.97 -17.79 4.27
N ASP A 84 16.71 -18.85 3.99
CA ASP A 84 17.31 -19.70 5.02
C ASP A 84 18.28 -18.92 5.92
N ASP A 85 18.96 -17.91 5.36
CA ASP A 85 19.86 -17.01 6.10
C ASP A 85 19.13 -16.19 7.18
N LEU A 86 17.83 -15.92 7.00
CA LEU A 86 17.01 -15.18 7.96
C LEU A 86 16.42 -16.08 9.04
N ILE A 87 16.19 -17.38 8.76
CA ILE A 87 15.56 -18.31 9.71
C ILE A 87 16.28 -18.32 11.06
N SER A 88 17.61 -18.43 11.03
CA SER A 88 18.44 -18.44 12.25
C SER A 88 18.31 -17.16 13.09
N ALA A 89 18.01 -16.02 12.46
CA ALA A 89 17.83 -14.75 13.15
C ALA A 89 16.46 -14.61 13.82
N TYR A 90 15.46 -15.41 13.45
CA TYR A 90 14.09 -15.24 13.92
C TYR A 90 13.52 -16.48 14.64
N GLU A 91 14.09 -17.67 14.47
CA GLU A 91 13.58 -18.94 15.05
C GLU A 91 13.48 -18.94 16.58
N HIS A 92 14.20 -18.05 17.27
CA HIS A 92 14.22 -17.95 18.72
C HIS A 92 13.07 -17.12 19.31
N CYS A 93 12.22 -16.51 18.47
CA CYS A 93 11.06 -15.76 18.93
C CYS A 93 10.08 -16.68 19.67
N ALA A 94 9.57 -16.26 20.83
CA ALA A 94 8.77 -17.15 21.70
C ALA A 94 7.41 -17.53 21.08
N ILE A 95 6.77 -16.57 20.41
CA ILE A 95 5.48 -16.73 19.75
C ILE A 95 5.52 -16.11 18.35
N ALA A 96 4.62 -16.52 17.47
CA ALA A 96 4.55 -16.03 16.09
C ALA A 96 4.37 -14.50 16.02
N LYS A 97 3.66 -13.93 17.00
CA LYS A 97 3.44 -12.49 17.11
C LYS A 97 4.74 -11.72 17.32
N ASP A 98 5.62 -12.19 18.20
CA ASP A 98 6.90 -11.55 18.48
C ASP A 98 7.78 -11.54 17.22
N MET A 99 7.80 -12.67 16.49
CA MET A 99 8.50 -12.76 15.21
C MET A 99 7.95 -11.77 14.19
N TRP A 100 6.62 -11.67 14.08
CA TRP A 100 5.95 -10.75 13.16
C TRP A 100 6.28 -9.29 13.46
N ASP A 101 6.25 -8.90 14.73
CA ASP A 101 6.56 -7.54 15.16
C ASP A 101 8.05 -7.21 14.96
N GLN A 102 8.96 -8.16 15.24
CA GLN A 102 10.38 -7.99 14.98
C GLN A 102 10.70 -7.86 13.49
N LEU A 103 10.11 -8.69 12.62
CA LEU A 103 10.24 -8.58 11.16
C LEU A 103 9.76 -7.21 10.65
N ARG A 104 8.66 -6.69 11.24
CA ARG A 104 8.18 -5.34 10.95
C ARG A 104 9.17 -4.27 11.39
N PHE A 105 9.80 -4.43 12.53
CA PHE A 105 10.82 -3.49 13.00
C PHE A 105 12.05 -3.49 12.07
N ASP A 106 12.59 -4.67 11.75
CA ASP A 106 13.85 -4.80 11.00
C ASP A 106 13.72 -4.41 9.52
N PHE A 107 12.59 -4.76 8.90
CA PHE A 107 12.41 -4.61 7.45
C PHE A 107 11.25 -3.68 7.04
N GLY A 108 10.35 -3.33 7.96
CA GLY A 108 9.21 -2.45 7.68
C GLY A 108 9.59 -0.97 7.60
N GLY A 109 10.73 -0.59 8.17
CA GLY A 109 11.24 0.77 8.08
C GLY A 109 11.63 1.13 6.65
N THR A 110 11.13 2.27 6.15
CA THR A 110 11.73 2.89 4.97
C THR A 110 13.03 3.58 5.40
N SER A 111 14.17 3.17 4.81
CA SER A 111 15.46 3.80 5.11
C SER A 111 15.41 5.32 4.87
N VAL A 112 16.12 6.09 5.70
CA VAL A 112 16.12 7.57 5.63
C VAL A 112 16.46 8.08 4.24
N THR A 113 17.42 7.45 3.56
CA THR A 113 17.82 7.80 2.19
C THR A 113 16.69 7.58 1.18
N ARG A 114 15.98 6.45 1.27
CA ARG A 114 14.82 6.16 0.40
C ARG A 114 13.67 7.10 0.71
N LEU A 115 13.39 7.39 1.99
CA LEU A 115 12.37 8.34 2.40
C LEU A 115 12.65 9.73 1.80
N ARG A 116 13.88 10.24 1.93
CA ARG A 116 14.32 11.50 1.32
C ARG A 116 14.13 11.48 -0.20
N SER A 117 14.49 10.38 -0.87
CA SER A 117 14.30 10.25 -2.31
C SER A 117 12.82 10.27 -2.72
N LEU A 118 11.93 9.65 -1.95
CA LEU A 118 10.49 9.65 -2.21
C LEU A 118 9.90 11.06 -2.06
N VAL A 119 10.25 11.75 -0.97
CA VAL A 119 9.80 13.13 -0.70
C VAL A 119 10.30 14.06 -1.80
N LEU A 120 11.59 14.01 -2.13
CA LEU A 120 12.18 14.86 -3.16
C LEU A 120 11.54 14.62 -4.53
N LYS A 121 11.33 13.35 -4.91
CA LYS A 121 10.66 12.99 -6.15
C LYS A 121 9.23 13.55 -6.19
N PHE A 122 8.47 13.41 -5.11
CA PHE A 122 7.11 13.92 -5.00
C PHE A 122 7.05 15.45 -5.08
N GLU A 123 7.96 16.16 -4.39
CA GLU A 123 7.98 17.62 -4.36
C GLU A 123 8.36 18.24 -5.71
N MET A 124 9.34 17.63 -6.38
CA MET A 124 9.90 18.12 -7.64
C MET A 124 9.13 17.66 -8.89
N TYR A 125 8.22 16.69 -8.75
CA TYR A 125 7.53 16.10 -9.89
C TYR A 125 6.70 17.15 -10.68
N LYS A 126 6.79 17.06 -12.01
CA LYS A 126 6.05 17.86 -12.97
C LYS A 126 5.42 16.93 -14.00
N LYS A 127 4.29 17.36 -14.58
CA LYS A 127 3.69 16.65 -15.71
C LYS A 127 4.69 16.57 -16.86
N ASP A 128 5.03 15.35 -17.26
CA ASP A 128 5.80 15.09 -18.48
C ASP A 128 4.98 15.54 -19.71
N PRO A 129 5.55 16.27 -20.68
CA PRO A 129 4.87 16.62 -21.93
C PRO A 129 4.25 15.42 -22.66
N GLU A 130 4.91 14.26 -22.65
CA GLU A 130 4.50 13.04 -23.37
C GLU A 130 3.36 12.29 -22.67
N ASN A 131 3.18 12.50 -21.37
CA ASN A 131 2.13 11.83 -20.62
C ASN A 131 0.78 12.56 -20.77
N SER A 132 -0.31 11.80 -20.85
CA SER A 132 -1.65 12.37 -20.71
C SER A 132 -1.88 12.90 -19.29
N MET A 133 -2.90 13.74 -19.12
CA MET A 133 -3.24 14.26 -17.79
C MET A 133 -3.69 13.15 -16.82
N THR A 134 -4.40 12.15 -17.32
CA THR A 134 -4.79 10.97 -16.52
C THR A 134 -3.58 10.15 -16.09
N GLU A 135 -2.59 9.93 -16.97
CA GLU A 135 -1.37 9.20 -16.57
C GLU A 135 -0.55 10.00 -15.55
N HIS A 136 -0.48 11.31 -15.72
CA HIS A 136 0.13 12.21 -14.73
C HIS A 136 -0.48 12.06 -13.33
N LEU A 137 -1.82 12.10 -13.24
CA LEU A 137 -2.54 11.94 -11.97
C LEU A 137 -2.38 10.53 -11.40
N ARG A 138 -2.34 9.49 -12.25
CA ARG A 138 -2.06 8.11 -11.83
C ARG A 138 -0.68 7.98 -11.18
N ILE A 139 0.34 8.61 -11.77
CA ILE A 139 1.70 8.65 -11.25
C ILE A 139 1.75 9.41 -9.91
N MET A 140 1.07 10.55 -9.79
CA MET A 140 0.98 11.28 -8.52
C MET A 140 0.29 10.47 -7.42
N SER A 141 -0.82 9.81 -7.73
CA SER A 141 -1.53 8.92 -6.80
C SER A 141 -0.62 7.77 -6.32
N ALA A 142 0.21 7.23 -7.20
CA ALA A 142 1.20 6.22 -6.84
C ALA A 142 2.24 6.77 -5.85
N MET A 143 2.77 7.97 -6.07
CA MET A 143 3.72 8.58 -5.13
C MET A 143 3.11 8.90 -3.76
N ILE A 144 1.86 9.38 -3.71
CA ILE A 144 1.13 9.60 -2.45
C ILE A 144 1.00 8.29 -1.69
N ARG A 145 0.67 7.20 -2.38
CA ARG A 145 0.58 5.85 -1.79
C ARG A 145 1.95 5.36 -1.29
N ASP A 146 3.03 5.61 -2.04
CA ASP A 146 4.38 5.21 -1.62
C ASP A 146 4.85 5.97 -0.38
N LEU A 147 4.55 7.27 -0.29
CA LEU A 147 4.80 8.08 0.91
C LEU A 147 3.97 7.61 2.10
N LYS A 148 2.69 7.29 1.89
CA LYS A 148 1.83 6.71 2.93
C LYS A 148 2.36 5.36 3.44
N ASN A 149 2.86 4.51 2.54
CA ASN A 149 3.47 3.23 2.92
C ASN A 149 4.80 3.42 3.68
N ALA A 150 5.47 4.56 3.50
CA ALA A 150 6.64 4.96 4.27
C ALA A 150 6.28 5.75 5.55
N GLU A 151 5.02 5.63 6.01
CA GLU A 151 4.47 6.28 7.20
C GLU A 151 4.46 7.82 7.15
N VAL A 152 4.57 8.40 5.95
CA VAL A 152 4.38 9.84 5.74
C VAL A 152 2.91 10.14 5.51
N VAL A 153 2.30 10.85 6.46
CA VAL A 153 0.93 11.33 6.34
C VAL A 153 0.94 12.67 5.61
N LEU A 154 0.47 12.67 4.35
CA LEU A 154 0.22 13.89 3.59
C LEU A 154 -1.20 14.38 3.85
N SER A 155 -1.35 15.63 4.29
CA SER A 155 -2.66 16.27 4.37
C SER A 155 -3.27 16.44 2.99
N ASP A 156 -4.60 16.57 2.93
CA ASP A 156 -5.29 16.81 1.66
C ASP A 156 -4.78 18.10 0.97
N GLU A 157 -4.49 19.13 1.76
CA GLU A 157 -3.90 20.38 1.26
C GLU A 157 -2.51 20.16 0.66
N GLN A 158 -1.65 19.35 1.30
CA GLN A 158 -0.33 19.03 0.74
C GLN A 158 -0.44 18.28 -0.60
N GLN A 159 -1.42 17.37 -0.72
CA GLN A 159 -1.68 16.65 -1.96
C GLN A 159 -2.22 17.60 -3.04
N LEU A 160 -3.13 18.51 -2.68
CA LEU A 160 -3.67 19.55 -3.57
C LEU A 160 -2.58 20.46 -4.12
N GLN A 161 -1.75 21.02 -3.23
CA GLN A 161 -0.62 21.89 -3.59
C GLN A 161 0.39 21.17 -4.48
N ALA A 162 0.63 19.88 -4.24
CA ALA A 162 1.49 19.09 -5.12
C ALA A 162 0.92 18.99 -6.54
N VAL A 163 -0.39 18.77 -6.70
CA VAL A 163 -1.03 18.73 -8.02
C VAL A 163 -0.94 20.10 -8.70
N ILE A 164 -1.31 21.18 -8.00
CA ILE A 164 -1.23 22.55 -8.55
C ILE A 164 0.19 22.88 -9.01
N ARG A 165 1.20 22.54 -8.19
CA ARG A 165 2.61 22.75 -8.53
C ARG A 165 3.07 21.89 -9.70
N SER A 166 2.54 20.69 -9.88
CA SER A 166 3.01 19.75 -10.91
C SER A 166 2.45 20.03 -12.30
N LEU A 167 1.38 20.83 -12.41
CA LEU A 167 0.78 21.23 -13.69
C LEU A 167 1.77 21.98 -14.60
N PRO A 168 1.65 21.79 -15.94
CA PRO A 168 2.53 22.44 -16.91
C PRO A 168 2.35 23.97 -16.89
N ASN A 169 3.36 24.69 -17.38
CA ASN A 169 3.34 26.15 -17.38
C ASN A 169 2.25 26.76 -18.27
N SER A 170 1.74 26.03 -19.27
CA SER A 170 0.59 26.46 -20.08
C SER A 170 -0.71 26.56 -19.28
N TRP A 171 -0.81 25.87 -18.14
CA TRP A 171 -2.03 25.75 -17.33
C TRP A 171 -2.15 26.82 -16.23
N VAL A 172 -1.70 28.05 -16.50
CA VAL A 172 -1.68 29.14 -15.50
C VAL A 172 -3.07 29.46 -14.96
N ASN A 173 -4.07 29.55 -15.84
CA ASN A 173 -5.46 29.84 -15.47
C ASN A 173 -6.02 28.75 -14.56
N MET A 174 -5.76 27.48 -14.90
CA MET A 174 -6.21 26.35 -14.10
C MET A 174 -5.58 26.36 -12.71
N ARG A 175 -4.26 26.57 -12.60
CA ARG A 175 -3.60 26.73 -11.28
C ARG A 175 -4.26 27.83 -10.45
N LYS A 176 -4.61 28.96 -11.06
CA LYS A 176 -5.29 30.06 -10.37
C LYS A 176 -6.67 29.65 -9.87
N ILE A 177 -7.47 28.96 -10.68
CA ILE A 177 -8.79 28.45 -10.27
C ILE A 177 -8.64 27.48 -9.10
N LEU A 178 -7.72 26.52 -9.20
CA LEU A 178 -7.49 25.52 -8.16
C LEU A 178 -7.03 26.15 -6.83
N THR A 179 -6.22 27.20 -6.89
CA THR A 179 -5.68 27.88 -5.68
C THR A 179 -6.75 28.65 -4.91
N HIS A 180 -7.78 29.16 -5.58
CA HIS A 180 -8.78 30.05 -4.96
C HIS A 180 -10.15 29.39 -4.79
N ASN A 181 -10.30 28.12 -5.17
CA ASN A 181 -11.58 27.40 -5.08
C ASN A 181 -11.63 26.51 -3.84
N GLU A 182 -12.27 27.01 -2.78
CA GLU A 182 -12.44 26.34 -1.49
C GLU A 182 -13.28 25.05 -1.54
N ASN A 183 -13.98 24.79 -2.66
CA ASN A 183 -14.73 23.55 -2.84
C ASN A 183 -13.85 22.36 -3.22
N ILE A 184 -12.59 22.60 -3.60
CA ILE A 184 -11.64 21.56 -3.99
C ILE A 184 -10.85 21.17 -2.75
N LYS A 185 -11.25 20.07 -2.10
CA LYS A 185 -10.76 19.77 -0.74
C LYS A 185 -9.71 18.68 -0.69
N ASN A 186 -9.61 17.84 -1.70
CA ASN A 186 -8.78 16.64 -1.68
C ASN A 186 -8.26 16.27 -3.08
N PHE A 187 -7.43 15.23 -3.13
CA PHE A 187 -6.81 14.74 -4.36
C PHE A 187 -7.85 14.33 -5.43
N ALA A 188 -8.96 13.72 -5.04
CA ALA A 188 -9.99 13.29 -6.00
C ALA A 188 -10.70 14.50 -6.64
N ASP A 189 -11.00 15.53 -5.85
CA ASP A 189 -11.63 16.76 -6.36
C ASP A 189 -10.73 17.47 -7.37
N VAL A 190 -9.45 17.69 -7.03
CA VAL A 190 -8.52 18.35 -7.95
C VAL A 190 -8.28 17.52 -9.20
N SER A 191 -8.18 16.19 -9.07
CA SER A 191 -8.01 15.28 -10.21
C SER A 191 -9.16 15.43 -11.20
N ARG A 192 -10.42 15.38 -10.72
CA ARG A 192 -11.62 15.56 -11.54
C ARG A 192 -11.62 16.91 -12.25
N HIS A 193 -11.26 17.99 -11.56
CA HIS A 193 -11.21 19.32 -12.17
C HIS A 193 -10.15 19.42 -13.27
N VAL A 194 -8.96 18.88 -13.02
CA VAL A 194 -7.84 18.87 -13.96
C VAL A 194 -8.14 18.00 -15.19
N GLU A 195 -8.78 16.85 -15.02
CA GLU A 195 -9.18 15.99 -16.15
C GLU A 195 -10.26 16.64 -17.02
N LEU A 196 -11.26 17.29 -16.41
CA LEU A 196 -12.30 17.99 -17.16
C LEU A 196 -11.72 19.13 -18.00
N GLU A 197 -10.74 19.85 -17.49
CA GLU A 197 -10.06 20.90 -18.26
C GLU A 197 -9.23 20.33 -19.40
N ALA A 198 -8.57 19.18 -19.18
CA ALA A 198 -7.77 18.52 -20.23
C ALA A 198 -8.65 18.10 -21.40
N GLN A 199 -9.81 17.50 -21.10
CA GLN A 199 -10.79 17.12 -22.12
C GLN A 199 -11.33 18.34 -22.87
N ARG A 200 -11.53 19.47 -22.20
CA ARG A 200 -11.95 20.73 -22.85
C ARG A 200 -10.90 21.23 -23.83
N GLU A 201 -9.62 21.28 -23.44
CA GLU A 201 -8.51 21.69 -24.32
C GLU A 201 -8.38 20.78 -25.55
N GLU A 202 -8.53 19.46 -25.37
CA GLU A 202 -8.50 18.48 -26.46
C GLU A 202 -9.63 18.70 -27.48
N VAL A 203 -10.86 18.93 -27.01
CA VAL A 203 -12.02 19.19 -27.90
C VAL A 203 -11.85 20.50 -28.66
N ILE A 204 -11.34 21.56 -28.02
CA ILE A 204 -11.06 22.85 -28.66
C ILE A 204 -9.98 22.68 -29.74
N CYS A 205 -8.93 21.93 -29.44
CA CYS A 205 -7.87 21.64 -30.41
C CYS A 205 -8.41 20.88 -31.63
N ALA A 206 -9.18 19.81 -31.41
CA ALA A 206 -9.78 19.01 -32.47
C ALA A 206 -10.70 19.83 -33.38
N THR A 207 -11.62 20.61 -32.79
CA THR A 207 -12.56 21.46 -33.54
C THR A 207 -11.86 22.54 -34.36
N THR A 208 -10.76 23.11 -33.84
CA THR A 208 -9.96 24.11 -34.56
C THR A 208 -9.25 23.51 -35.78
N LEU A 209 -8.71 22.28 -35.64
CA LEU A 209 -8.08 21.56 -36.75
C LEU A 209 -9.08 21.23 -37.87
N PHE A 210 -10.29 20.78 -37.53
CA PHE A 210 -11.34 20.52 -38.53
C PHE A 210 -11.76 21.80 -39.28
N ALA A 211 -11.85 22.94 -38.58
CA ALA A 211 -12.19 24.22 -39.18
C ALA A 211 -11.11 24.75 -40.15
N GLN A 212 -9.84 24.43 -39.92
CA GLN A 212 -8.73 24.81 -40.81
C GLN A 212 -8.59 23.87 -42.02
N GLY A 213 -8.80 22.56 -41.84
CA GLY A 213 -8.79 21.58 -42.94
C GLY A 213 -9.91 21.80 -43.96
N GLY A 214 -11.07 22.29 -43.52
CA GLY A 214 -12.20 22.62 -44.41
C GLY A 214 -11.97 23.85 -45.30
N LYS A 215 -11.01 24.72 -44.98
CA LYS A 215 -10.70 25.93 -45.78
C LYS A 215 -9.71 25.69 -46.92
N HIS A 216 -8.98 24.57 -46.92
CA HIS A 216 -7.94 24.29 -47.92
C HIS A 216 -8.42 23.43 -49.11
N ASN A 217 -9.66 22.95 -49.10
CA ASN A 217 -10.17 22.01 -50.12
C ASN A 217 -11.21 22.63 -51.08
N GLY A 218 -11.24 23.97 -51.18
CA GLY A 218 -12.12 24.71 -52.07
C GLY A 218 -11.35 25.81 -52.80
N ASN A 219 -10.55 25.42 -53.79
CA ASN A 219 -10.12 26.27 -54.91
C ASN A 219 -9.69 25.39 -56.08
#